data_AF-A0A814TIC2-F1
#
_entry.id   AF-A0A814TIC2-F1
#
_cell.length_a   1.000
_cell.length_b   1.000
_cell.length_c   1.000
_cell.angle_alpha   90.00
_cell.angle_beta   90.00
_cell.angle_gamma   90.00
#
_symmetry.space_group_name_H-M   'P 1'
#
loop_
_entity.id
_entity.type
_entity.pdbx_description
1 polymer ?
#
loop_
_entity_poly.entity_id
_entity_poly.type
_entity_poly.pdbx_seq_one_letter_code
_entity_poly.pdbx_strand_id
1 'polypeptide(L)'
;MLPQDESLEILEEFLREHHYEKVQDIPIRVILQLAHLVLKETAFVDGNKFYRQIIGGAMGSPFTLILANIFMWKWEKNVICSALEPNEIYGRYIDLQSHSCSIWRD
;
A
#
# COMPACT_ATOMS: atom_id res chain seq x y z
N MET A 1 -7.07 -0.95 8.72
CA MET A 1 -7.57 -0.46 7.41
C MET A 1 -6.60 0.60 6.92
N LEU A 2 -6.32 0.66 5.62
CA LEU A 2 -5.30 1.51 5.00
C LEU A 2 -5.69 3.01 5.09
N PRO A 3 -5.04 3.85 5.94
CA PRO A 3 -5.39 5.27 6.08
C PRO A 3 -4.94 6.04 4.85
N GLN A 4 -5.84 6.79 4.21
CA GLN A 4 -5.59 7.32 2.86
C GLN A 4 -4.44 8.34 2.81
N ASP A 5 -4.39 9.27 3.76
CA ASP A 5 -3.35 10.31 3.80
C ASP A 5 -1.97 9.70 4.07
N GLU A 6 -1.86 8.91 5.14
CA GLU A 6 -0.63 8.19 5.51
C GLU A 6 -0.14 7.29 4.36
N SER A 7 -1.05 6.66 3.62
CA SER A 7 -0.66 5.80 2.49
C SER A 7 -0.05 6.59 1.33
N LEU A 8 -0.55 7.80 1.08
CA LEU A 8 0.02 8.67 0.04
C LEU A 8 1.39 9.21 0.46
N GLU A 9 1.56 9.53 1.74
CA GLU A 9 2.85 9.91 2.31
C GLU A 9 3.87 8.78 2.21
N ILE A 10 3.48 7.55 2.58
CA ILE A 10 4.34 6.37 2.48
C ILE A 10 4.67 6.03 1.02
N LEU A 11 3.73 6.23 0.08
CA LEU A 11 4.02 6.09 -1.35
C LEU A 11 5.08 7.08 -1.82
N GLU A 12 4.97 8.35 -1.40
CA GLU A 12 5.98 9.36 -1.72
C GLU A 12 7.34 8.99 -1.12
N GLU A 13 7.38 8.56 0.14
CA GLU A 13 8.60 8.11 0.81
C GLU A 13 9.25 6.94 0.05
N PHE A 14 8.47 5.93 -0.31
CA PHE A 14 8.94 4.78 -1.06
C PHE A 14 9.57 5.16 -2.40
N LEU A 15 8.91 6.03 -3.17
CA LEU A 15 9.42 6.46 -4.48
C LEU A 15 10.73 7.26 -4.34
N ARG A 16 10.84 8.08 -3.29
CA ARG A 16 12.05 8.86 -2.98
C ARG A 16 13.20 7.97 -2.52
N GLU A 17 12.93 7.00 -1.65
CA GLU A 17 13.93 6.06 -1.13
C GLU A 17 14.55 5.23 -2.26
N HIS A 18 13.75 4.83 -3.25
CA HIS A 18 14.22 4.10 -4.43
C HIS A 18 14.75 5.00 -5.56
N HIS A 19 14.98 6.29 -5.30
CA HIS A 19 15.55 7.25 -6.23
C HIS A 19 14.82 7.33 -7.58
N TYR A 20 13.51 7.08 -7.59
CA TYR A 20 12.72 7.38 -8.78
C TYR A 20 12.64 8.91 -8.92
N GLU A 21 12.70 9.40 -10.15
CA GLU A 21 12.33 10.79 -10.51
C GLU A 21 11.11 10.80 -11.45
N LYS A 22 10.98 9.73 -12.25
CA LYS A 22 9.90 9.49 -13.20
C LYS A 22 9.70 7.98 -13.43
N VAL A 23 8.50 7.58 -13.82
CA VAL A 23 8.17 6.21 -14.24
C VAL A 23 7.59 6.27 -15.64
N GLN A 24 8.21 5.59 -16.62
CA GLN A 24 7.77 5.62 -18.03
C GLN A 24 7.54 7.06 -18.54
N ASP A 25 8.50 7.94 -18.26
CA ASP A 25 8.45 9.39 -18.57
C ASP A 25 7.40 10.22 -17.83
N ILE A 26 6.61 9.62 -16.94
CA ILE A 26 5.67 10.33 -16.07
C ILE A 26 6.41 10.82 -14.82
N PRO A 27 6.47 12.14 -14.55
CA PRO A 27 7.11 12.66 -13.34
C PRO A 27 6.41 12.15 -12.08
N ILE A 28 7.16 11.87 -11.00
CA ILE A 28 6.58 11.38 -9.74
C ILE A 28 5.48 12.29 -9.20
N ARG A 29 5.65 13.62 -9.30
CA ARG A 29 4.60 14.56 -8.87
C ARG A 29 3.24 14.25 -9.50
N VAL A 30 3.23 13.82 -10.76
CA VAL A 30 2.01 13.49 -11.51
C VAL A 30 1.47 12.15 -11.02
N ILE A 31 2.35 11.17 -10.77
CA ILE A 31 1.97 9.87 -10.19
C ILE A 31 1.32 10.06 -8.82
N LEU A 32 1.90 10.91 -7.96
CA LEU A 32 1.35 11.23 -6.63
C LEU A 32 0.00 11.94 -6.73
N GLN A 33 -0.17 12.86 -7.69
CA GLN A 33 -1.46 13.52 -7.94
C GLN A 33 -2.53 12.51 -8.41
N LEU A 34 -2.17 11.57 -9.29
CA LEU A 34 -3.08 10.52 -9.75
C LEU A 34 -3.42 9.55 -8.62
N ALA A 35 -2.43 9.16 -7.80
CA ALA A 35 -2.64 8.35 -6.61
C ALA A 35 -3.62 9.01 -5.63
N HIS A 36 -3.43 10.31 -5.36
CA HIS A 36 -4.34 11.09 -4.53
C HIS A 36 -5.76 11.08 -5.10
N LEU A 37 -5.92 11.33 -6.40
CA LEU A 37 -7.22 11.34 -7.07
C LEU A 37 -7.92 9.97 -6.95
N VAL A 38 -7.22 8.89 -7.30
CA VAL A 38 -7.77 7.53 -7.25
C VAL A 38 -8.19 7.16 -5.84
N LEU A 39 -7.39 7.51 -4.84
CA LEU A 39 -7.66 7.11 -3.46
C LEU A 39 -8.75 7.98 -2.79
N LYS A 40 -8.75 9.29 -3.01
CA LYS A 40 -9.66 10.25 -2.33
C LYS A 40 -11.02 10.39 -2.99
N GLU A 41 -11.10 10.19 -4.30
CA GLU A 41 -12.35 10.33 -5.07
C GLU A 41 -13.02 8.97 -5.35
N THR A 42 -12.59 7.91 -4.66
CA THR A 42 -13.28 6.62 -4.75
C THR A 42 -14.70 6.75 -4.18
N ALA A 43 -15.69 6.48 -5.01
CA ALA A 43 -17.09 6.42 -4.63
C ALA A 43 -17.71 5.07 -5.03
N PHE A 44 -18.70 4.63 -4.27
CA PHE A 44 -19.48 3.44 -4.57
C PHE A 44 -20.98 3.72 -4.44
N VAL A 45 -21.77 2.88 -5.10
CA VAL A 45 -23.23 2.96 -5.11
C VAL A 45 -23.77 1.78 -4.35
N ASP A 46 -24.70 2.05 -3.44
CA ASP A 46 -25.51 1.03 -2.79
C ASP A 46 -26.98 1.46 -2.83
N GLY A 47 -27.79 0.67 -3.54
CA GLY A 47 -29.15 1.05 -3.94
C GLY A 47 -29.15 2.31 -4.83
N ASN A 48 -29.85 3.36 -4.37
CA ASN A 48 -29.98 4.64 -5.07
C ASN A 48 -29.21 5.78 -4.38
N LYS A 49 -28.15 5.45 -3.64
CA LYS A 49 -27.33 6.39 -2.88
C LYS A 49 -25.87 6.27 -3.28
N PHE A 50 -25.18 7.41 -3.33
CA PHE A 50 -23.75 7.52 -3.60
C PHE A 50 -23.00 7.74 -2.30
N TYR A 51 -21.94 6.98 -2.10
CA TYR A 51 -21.08 7.07 -0.92
C TYR A 51 -19.64 7.29 -1.36
N ARG A 52 -18.91 8.14 -0.63
CA ARG A 52 -17.46 8.30 -0.81
C ARG A 52 -16.73 7.42 0.19
N GLN A 53 -15.73 6.69 -0.27
CA GLN A 53 -14.85 5.91 0.59
C GLN A 53 -13.84 6.84 1.26
N ILE A 54 -13.88 6.91 2.59
CA ILE A 54 -13.02 7.79 3.40
C ILE A 54 -11.81 7.07 4.01
N ILE A 55 -11.80 5.73 3.98
CA ILE A 55 -10.73 4.87 4.52
C ILE A 55 -10.51 3.71 3.55
N GLY A 56 -9.24 3.37 3.29
CA GLY A 56 -8.85 2.37 2.30
C GLY A 56 -8.99 2.87 0.86
N GLY A 57 -8.82 1.95 -0.08
CA GLY A 57 -9.11 2.17 -1.49
C GLY A 57 -10.16 1.20 -2.00
N ALA A 58 -10.57 1.38 -3.26
CA ALA A 58 -11.52 0.50 -3.91
C ALA A 58 -11.04 -0.97 -3.85
N MET A 59 -11.89 -1.86 -3.34
CA MET A 59 -11.60 -3.30 -3.33
C MET A 59 -11.54 -3.82 -4.77
N GLY A 60 -10.52 -4.62 -5.07
CA GLY A 60 -10.26 -5.10 -6.44
C GLY A 60 -9.48 -4.13 -7.33
N SER A 61 -9.14 -2.93 -6.85
CA SER A 61 -8.25 -2.03 -7.58
C SER A 61 -6.79 -2.55 -7.52
N PRO A 62 -6.12 -2.72 -8.68
CA PRO A 62 -4.70 -3.07 -8.72
C PRO A 62 -3.83 -2.04 -7.99
N PHE A 63 -4.23 -0.76 -8.03
CA PHE A 63 -3.51 0.31 -7.35
C PHE A 63 -3.61 0.18 -5.83
N THR A 64 -4.81 -0.09 -5.29
CA THR A 64 -4.99 -0.30 -3.85
C THR A 64 -4.15 -1.46 -3.34
N LEU A 65 -4.02 -2.53 -4.13
CA LEU A 65 -3.19 -3.70 -3.79
C LEU A 65 -1.70 -3.34 -3.71
N ILE A 66 -1.19 -2.63 -4.70
CA ILE A 66 0.20 -2.16 -4.71
C ILE A 66 0.45 -1.20 -3.54
N LEU A 67 -0.46 -0.26 -3.31
CA LEU A 67 -0.35 0.71 -2.23
C LEU A 67 -0.34 0.03 -0.85
N ALA A 68 -1.16 -0.99 -0.65
CA ALA A 68 -1.15 -1.77 0.59
C ALA A 68 0.18 -2.48 0.82
N ASN A 69 0.85 -2.97 -0.23
CA ASN A 69 2.18 -3.55 -0.10
C ASN A 69 3.24 -2.52 0.24
N ILE A 70 3.18 -1.34 -0.35
CA ILE A 70 4.10 -0.24 -0.03
C ILE A 70 3.88 0.23 1.42
N PHE A 71 2.63 0.27 1.88
CA PHE A 71 2.31 0.54 3.28
C PHE A 71 2.94 -0.52 4.22
N MET A 72 2.76 -1.80 3.89
CA MET A 72 3.35 -2.89 4.67
C MET A 72 4.88 -2.84 4.65
N TRP A 73 5.50 -2.49 3.52
CA TRP A 73 6.96 -2.31 3.43
C TRP A 73 7.48 -1.32 4.49
N LYS A 74 6.81 -0.17 4.68
CA LYS A 74 7.20 0.81 5.70
C LYS A 74 7.08 0.23 7.11
N TRP A 75 5.99 -0.47 7.38
CA TRP A 75 5.75 -1.11 8.69
C TRP A 75 6.76 -2.23 8.97
N GLU A 76 7.00 -3.10 8.00
CA GLU A 76 7.93 -4.24 8.08
C GLU A 76 9.36 -3.76 8.28
N LYS A 77 9.78 -2.73 7.53
CA LYS A 77 11.10 -2.12 7.69
C LYS A 77 11.35 -1.62 9.12
N ASN A 78 10.31 -1.12 9.79
CA ASN A 78 10.43 -0.60 11.15
C ASN A 78 10.36 -1.70 12.22
N VAL A 79 9.46 -2.67 12.05
CA VAL A 79 9.12 -3.65 13.09
C VAL A 79 9.86 -4.97 12.90
N ILE A 80 9.90 -5.49 11.69
CA ILE A 80 10.44 -6.81 11.40
C ILE A 80 11.96 -6.74 11.30
N CYS A 81 12.51 -5.75 10.58
CA CYS A 81 13.97 -5.62 10.48
C CYS A 81 14.66 -5.30 11.82
N SER A 82 13.93 -4.78 12.81
CA SER A 82 14.46 -4.53 14.15
C SER A 82 14.34 -5.74 15.09
N ALA A 83 13.47 -6.70 14.77
CA ALA A 83 13.19 -7.87 15.60
C ALA A 83 13.75 -9.20 15.05
N LEU A 84 14.18 -9.22 13.79
CA LEU A 84 14.76 -10.43 13.17
C LEU A 84 16.16 -10.70 13.69
N GLU A 85 16.39 -11.95 14.11
CA GLU A 85 17.72 -12.42 14.46
C GLU A 85 18.57 -12.70 13.21
N PRO A 86 19.91 -12.67 13.32
CA PRO A 86 20.79 -13.08 12.24
C PRO A 86 20.47 -14.52 11.80
N ASN A 87 20.19 -14.70 10.50
CA ASN A 87 19.79 -15.94 9.81
C ASN A 87 18.29 -16.30 9.84
N GLU A 88 17.41 -15.43 10.34
CA GLU A 88 15.97 -15.61 10.16
C GLU A 88 15.49 -15.03 8.82
N ILE A 89 14.64 -15.78 8.11
CA ILE A 89 14.02 -15.35 6.85
C ILE A 89 12.57 -14.98 7.10
N TYR A 90 12.19 -13.76 6.76
CA TYR A 90 10.81 -13.31 6.78
C TYR A 90 10.25 -13.23 5.36
N GLY A 91 9.10 -13.87 5.14
CA GLY A 91 8.33 -13.77 3.92
C GLY A 91 6.87 -13.47 4.23
N ARG A 92 6.29 -12.49 3.53
CA ARG A 92 4.86 -12.18 3.60
C ARG A 92 4.17 -12.56 2.32
N TYR A 93 3.08 -13.32 2.45
CA TYR A 93 2.11 -13.52 1.37
C TYR A 93 1.01 -12.45 1.46
N ILE A 94 0.55 -11.95 0.32
CA ILE A 94 -0.49 -10.93 0.23
C ILE A 94 -1.84 -11.59 0.49
N ASP A 95 -2.40 -11.34 1.66
CA ASP A 95 -3.70 -11.89 2.09
C ASP A 95 -4.86 -11.33 1.26
N LEU A 96 -5.52 -12.22 0.51
CA LEU A 96 -6.96 -12.14 0.27
C LEU A 96 -7.61 -13.00 1.36
N GLN A 97 -8.52 -12.41 2.13
CA GLN A 97 -9.46 -13.05 3.06
C GLN A 97 -9.20 -14.53 3.37
N SER A 98 -8.67 -14.78 4.58
CA SER A 98 -8.71 -16.03 5.34
C SER A 98 -7.50 -16.98 5.23
N HIS A 99 -6.81 -17.04 6.38
CA HIS A 99 -5.98 -18.10 6.97
C HIS A 99 -4.52 -18.32 6.53
N SER A 100 -3.68 -18.19 7.58
CA SER A 100 -2.41 -18.88 7.85
C SER A 100 -1.13 -18.17 7.42
N CYS A 101 -0.61 -17.33 8.33
CA CYS A 101 0.79 -16.96 8.37
C CYS A 101 1.62 -18.21 8.69
N SER A 102 2.34 -18.73 7.71
CA SER A 102 3.29 -19.83 7.90
C SER A 102 4.68 -19.23 8.05
N ILE A 103 5.16 -19.14 9.29
CA ILE A 103 6.56 -18.83 9.57
C ILE A 103 7.33 -20.14 9.32
N TRP A 104 8.13 -20.17 8.26
CA TRP A 104 9.05 -21.28 8.01
C TRP A 104 10.25 -21.12 8.96
N ARG A 105 10.36 -22.03 9.93
CA ARG A 105 11.61 -22.32 10.64
C ARG A 105 12.11 -23.66 10.11
N ASP A 106 13.38 -23.72 9.73
CA ASP A 106 14.08 -24.97 9.41
C ASP A 106 14.15 -25.91 10.62
#